data_AF-A0A3M0XQ44-F1
#
_entry.id   AF-A0A3M0XQ44-F1
#
_cell.length_a   1.000
_cell.length_b   1.000
_cell.length_c   1.000
_cell.angle_alpha   90.00
_cell.angle_beta   90.00
_cell.angle_gamma   90.00
#
_symmetry.space_group_name_H-M   'P 1'
#
loop_
_entity.id
_entity.type
_entity.pdbx_description
1 polymer ?
#
loop_
_entity_poly.entity_id
_entity_poly.type
_entity_poly.pdbx_seq_one_letter_code
_entity_poly.pdbx_strand_id
1 'polypeptide(L)'
;MMQQARHQRGRARGVFAAAAIGAALWGGTFSAAGQITAGDGLKIGQARLPANKPIPERKGAGITEKRGAQAALDARFTNADGSQVRFGEYVDGKRPVVLIFAYFTCPMVCPLVLNAAQDAFRKMDLVLGEEYRAVTVSFDHHDTVDKAREERDLRLFSLPKSDLPPKQRWDVLVGEPAEIRKLASSVGFGFNYLPKAKQFVHGTGIIVLTPKGEVSNYLYGVSFDPKQLRLALLDAGKGKVGSIFDRIVLFCHVYNPQSGSYSLQAFRVMQVAGVVTVAALGSLLGVFFAGERMVRKRRSRCENADAAQGRVSEIASQRRRADEGANTQ
;
A
#
# COMPACT_ATOMS: atom_id res chain seq x y z
N MET A 1 -22.62 -6.63 56.22
CA MET A 1 -22.83 -5.29 56.80
C MET A 1 -22.03 -5.21 58.10
N MET A 2 -21.31 -4.10 58.30
CA MET A 2 -20.56 -3.70 59.51
C MET A 2 -19.25 -4.43 59.84
N GLN A 3 -18.14 -3.67 59.69
CA GLN A 3 -17.02 -3.42 60.64
C GLN A 3 -15.70 -3.23 59.86
N GLN A 4 -15.43 -1.99 59.45
CA GLN A 4 -14.47 -1.08 60.11
C GLN A 4 -13.00 -1.49 59.96
N ALA A 5 -12.43 -1.00 58.87
CA ALA A 5 -11.00 -0.90 58.61
C ALA A 5 -10.35 0.15 59.52
N ARG A 6 -9.41 -0.29 60.36
CA ARG A 6 -8.37 0.52 61.01
C ARG A 6 -7.12 -0.34 61.11
N HIS A 7 -6.06 -0.01 60.37
CA HIS A 7 -4.70 0.11 60.94
C HIS A 7 -3.71 0.63 59.89
N GLN A 8 -3.26 1.86 60.15
CA GLN A 8 -1.88 2.34 60.07
C GLN A 8 -1.09 2.25 58.75
N ARG A 9 -1.05 3.40 58.09
CA ARG A 9 0.03 3.85 57.20
C ARG A 9 1.29 4.08 58.03
N GLY A 10 2.38 3.38 57.70
CA GLY A 10 3.71 3.62 58.26
C GLY A 10 4.72 3.92 57.15
N ARG A 11 5.28 5.14 57.21
CA ARG A 11 6.65 5.53 56.84
C ARG A 11 7.18 5.15 55.44
N ALA A 12 7.19 6.13 54.54
CA ALA A 12 8.26 6.30 53.55
C ALA A 12 8.89 7.70 53.75
N ARG A 13 10.16 7.75 54.14
CA ARG A 13 10.99 8.96 54.29
C ARG A 13 12.34 8.71 53.62
N GLY A 14 12.75 9.64 52.75
CA GLY A 14 14.12 9.89 52.28
C GLY A 14 14.59 8.87 51.24
N VAL A 15 15.16 9.26 50.09
CA VAL A 15 16.29 10.19 49.95
C VAL A 15 16.21 10.89 48.59
N PHE A 16 16.29 12.23 48.60
CA PHE A 16 16.65 13.08 47.47
C PHE A 16 18.05 13.66 47.74
N ALA A 17 18.97 13.50 46.80
CA ALA A 17 20.18 14.29 46.59
C ALA A 17 20.73 13.88 45.21
N ALA A 18 21.23 14.73 44.32
CA ALA A 18 21.34 16.17 44.19
C ALA A 18 21.65 16.44 42.71
N ALA A 19 21.30 17.63 42.21
CA ALA A 19 21.69 18.11 40.88
C ALA A 19 22.82 19.15 41.01
N ALA A 20 23.82 19.09 40.12
CA ALA A 20 24.75 20.18 39.79
C ALA A 20 25.05 20.05 38.28
N ILE A 21 24.47 20.90 37.43
CA ILE A 21 25.05 22.13 36.82
C ILE A 21 26.37 21.87 36.07
N GLY A 22 26.36 22.14 34.76
CA GLY A 22 27.56 22.32 33.96
C GLY A 22 27.31 22.28 32.46
N ALA A 23 26.97 23.42 31.87
CA ALA A 23 27.00 23.64 30.42
C ALA A 23 28.39 24.19 30.03
N ALA A 24 29.08 23.54 29.08
CA ALA A 24 30.14 24.10 28.23
C ALA A 24 30.49 23.02 27.18
N LEU A 25 30.11 23.20 25.91
CA LEU A 25 30.94 23.76 24.83
C LEU A 25 32.01 22.78 24.30
N TRP A 26 31.75 22.33 23.06
CA TRP A 26 32.67 22.26 21.92
C TRP A 26 34.02 21.52 22.05
N GLY A 27 34.20 20.54 21.18
CA GLY A 27 35.51 20.16 20.64
C GLY A 27 36.04 18.81 21.12
N GLY A 28 36.14 17.84 20.21
CA GLY A 28 36.75 16.54 20.48
C GLY A 28 36.37 15.49 19.43
N THR A 29 36.85 15.67 18.20
CA THR A 29 37.80 14.75 17.55
C THR A 29 37.32 13.32 17.34
N PHE A 30 36.92 13.07 16.09
CA PHE A 30 37.13 11.79 15.40
C PHE A 30 38.58 11.30 15.56
N SER A 31 38.77 10.06 16.01
CA SER A 31 39.78 9.07 15.56
C SER A 31 39.63 7.78 16.39
N ALA A 32 39.21 6.66 15.77
CA ALA A 32 40.07 5.52 15.39
C ALA A 32 40.48 4.65 16.60
N ALA A 33 40.46 3.33 16.62
CA ALA A 33 40.15 2.29 15.66
C ALA A 33 39.82 1.02 16.47
N GLY A 34 38.71 0.35 16.19
CA GLY A 34 38.46 -1.02 16.64
C GLY A 34 38.70 -1.96 15.46
N GLN A 35 39.88 -2.56 15.42
CA GLN A 35 40.25 -3.55 14.41
C GLN A 35 39.49 -4.86 14.67
N ILE A 36 38.49 -5.16 13.84
CA ILE A 36 37.99 -6.53 13.67
C ILE A 36 38.84 -7.14 12.56
N THR A 37 39.59 -8.16 12.91
CA THR A 37 40.46 -8.91 12.01
C THR A 37 39.63 -9.67 10.98
N ALA A 38 39.78 -9.26 9.72
CA ALA A 38 39.26 -9.97 8.57
C ALA A 38 40.09 -11.25 8.36
N GLY A 39 39.62 -12.37 8.90
CA GLY A 39 40.03 -13.70 8.47
C GLY A 39 39.21 -14.13 7.25
N ASP A 40 39.87 -14.24 6.10
CA ASP A 40 39.54 -15.10 4.94
C ASP A 40 38.07 -15.29 4.56
N GLY A 41 37.37 -14.18 4.33
CA GLY A 41 36.12 -14.16 3.58
C GLY A 41 36.40 -14.16 2.07
N LEU A 42 36.15 -15.29 1.43
CA LEU A 42 36.11 -15.51 -0.02
C LEU A 42 35.56 -14.26 -0.76
N LYS A 43 36.39 -13.62 -1.59
CA LYS A 43 35.98 -12.49 -2.43
C LYS A 43 35.03 -12.96 -3.52
N ILE A 44 33.75 -13.08 -3.18
CA ILE A 44 32.68 -13.14 -4.16
C ILE A 44 32.63 -11.74 -4.79
N GLY A 45 33.29 -11.58 -5.94
CA GLY A 45 33.15 -10.37 -6.73
C GLY A 45 31.67 -10.13 -6.94
N GLN A 46 31.16 -9.01 -6.41
CA GLN A 46 29.84 -8.53 -6.78
C GLN A 46 29.92 -8.18 -8.27
N ALA A 47 29.66 -9.17 -9.12
CA ALA A 47 29.33 -8.94 -10.51
C ALA A 47 28.08 -8.06 -10.49
N ARG A 48 28.30 -6.75 -10.59
CA ARG A 48 27.25 -5.79 -10.84
C ARG A 48 26.64 -6.23 -12.16
N LEU A 49 25.47 -6.86 -12.10
CA LEU A 49 24.68 -7.15 -13.29
C LEU A 49 24.68 -5.87 -14.12
N PRO A 50 25.10 -5.91 -15.40
CA PRO A 50 25.15 -4.72 -16.22
C PRO A 50 23.79 -4.05 -16.13
N ALA A 51 23.78 -2.77 -15.74
CA ALA A 51 22.54 -1.98 -15.71
C ALA A 51 21.88 -2.17 -17.07
N ASN A 52 20.69 -2.80 -17.08
CA ASN A 52 20.00 -3.16 -18.31
C ASN A 52 19.72 -1.86 -19.07
N LYS A 53 20.57 -1.54 -20.05
CA LYS A 53 20.43 -0.34 -20.88
C LYS A 53 19.06 -0.47 -21.54
N PRO A 54 18.13 0.48 -21.36
CA PRO A 54 16.79 0.34 -21.92
C PRO A 54 16.93 0.18 -23.43
N ILE A 55 16.61 -1.02 -23.90
CA ILE A 55 16.55 -1.36 -25.32
C ILE A 55 15.52 -0.39 -25.94
N PRO A 56 15.85 0.41 -26.96
CA PRO A 56 14.94 1.40 -27.55
C PRO A 56 13.56 0.83 -27.88
N GLU A 57 13.52 -0.43 -28.32
CA GLU A 57 12.34 -1.20 -28.65
C GLU A 57 11.44 -1.53 -27.45
N ARG A 58 11.91 -1.35 -26.20
CA ARG A 58 11.09 -1.43 -24.98
C ARG A 58 10.31 -0.14 -24.72
N LYS A 59 10.69 0.99 -25.34
CA LYS A 59 10.01 2.27 -25.12
C LYS A 59 8.56 2.17 -25.61
N GLY A 60 7.61 2.36 -24.69
CA GLY A 60 6.17 2.21 -24.97
C GLY A 60 5.65 0.77 -25.04
N ALA A 61 6.50 -0.25 -24.84
CA ALA A 61 6.11 -1.67 -24.87
C ALA A 61 5.61 -2.19 -23.50
N GLY A 62 4.90 -1.33 -22.75
CA GLY A 62 4.41 -1.62 -21.41
C GLY A 62 2.92 -1.33 -21.27
N ILE A 63 2.40 -1.48 -20.06
CA ILE A 63 1.02 -1.08 -19.74
C ILE A 63 1.06 0.36 -19.22
N THR A 64 0.28 1.24 -19.85
CA THR A 64 -0.01 2.60 -19.40
C THR A 64 -1.44 2.64 -18.91
N GLU A 65 -1.65 2.96 -17.63
CA GLU A 65 -3.00 2.99 -17.06
C GLU A 65 -3.89 4.02 -17.75
N LYS A 66 -5.00 3.54 -18.31
CA LYS A 66 -6.06 4.35 -18.89
C LYS A 66 -7.40 4.05 -18.22
N ARG A 67 -7.43 4.10 -16.87
CA ARG A 67 -8.68 3.91 -16.11
C ARG A 67 -9.75 4.88 -16.62
N GLY A 68 -10.93 4.36 -16.92
CA GLY A 68 -12.09 5.11 -17.44
C GLY A 68 -12.06 5.32 -18.94
N ALA A 69 -10.98 4.95 -19.62
CA ALA A 69 -10.97 4.94 -21.08
C ALA A 69 -11.88 3.84 -21.61
N GLN A 70 -12.55 4.13 -22.73
CA GLN A 70 -13.38 3.19 -23.45
C GLN A 70 -12.51 2.26 -24.31
N ALA A 71 -12.68 0.95 -24.15
CA ALA A 71 -12.09 -0.02 -25.07
C ALA A 71 -12.69 0.16 -26.48
N ALA A 72 -11.89 -0.06 -27.52
CA ALA A 72 -12.34 0.03 -28.91
C ALA A 72 -13.33 -1.10 -29.25
N LEU A 73 -14.61 -0.89 -28.93
CA LEU A 73 -15.68 -1.88 -29.10
C LEU A 73 -15.95 -2.23 -30.57
N ASP A 74 -15.62 -1.33 -31.48
CA ASP A 74 -15.80 -1.52 -32.91
C ASP A 74 -14.66 -2.31 -33.58
N ALA A 75 -13.58 -2.60 -32.84
CA ALA A 75 -12.45 -3.37 -33.32
C ALA A 75 -12.85 -4.78 -33.73
N ARG A 76 -12.33 -5.24 -34.87
CA ARG A 76 -12.76 -6.49 -35.53
C ARG A 76 -11.72 -7.60 -35.35
N PHE A 77 -12.20 -8.80 -35.05
CA PHE A 77 -11.39 -9.99 -34.82
C PHE A 77 -12.08 -11.22 -35.39
N THR A 78 -11.31 -12.30 -35.54
CA THR A 78 -11.82 -13.64 -35.76
C THR A 78 -11.74 -14.41 -34.45
N ASN A 79 -12.85 -15.00 -34.00
CA ASN A 79 -12.87 -15.81 -32.78
C ASN A 79 -12.36 -17.25 -33.02
N ALA A 80 -12.24 -18.04 -31.95
CA ALA A 80 -11.84 -19.44 -31.99
C ALA A 80 -12.79 -20.36 -32.80
N ASP A 81 -14.03 -19.93 -33.04
CA ASP A 81 -15.00 -20.64 -33.88
C ASP A 81 -14.84 -20.28 -35.37
N GLY A 82 -13.91 -19.38 -35.72
CA GLY A 82 -13.69 -18.91 -37.10
C GLY A 82 -14.66 -17.83 -37.57
N SER A 83 -15.48 -17.29 -36.67
CA SER A 83 -16.44 -16.23 -36.98
C SER A 83 -15.81 -14.85 -36.84
N GLN A 84 -16.15 -13.94 -37.77
CA GLN A 84 -15.81 -12.53 -37.67
C GLN A 84 -16.70 -11.85 -36.62
N VAL A 85 -16.09 -11.20 -35.65
CA VAL A 85 -16.76 -10.59 -34.49
C VAL A 85 -16.20 -9.20 -34.21
N ARG A 86 -17.00 -8.35 -33.56
CA ARG A 86 -16.52 -7.11 -32.94
C ARG A 86 -16.24 -7.32 -31.47
N PHE A 87 -15.23 -6.61 -30.93
CA PHE A 87 -14.91 -6.68 -29.51
C PHE A 87 -16.12 -6.30 -28.62
N GLY A 88 -16.96 -5.38 -29.08
CA GLY A 88 -18.19 -4.98 -28.39
C GLY A 88 -19.20 -6.11 -28.15
N GLU A 89 -19.15 -7.22 -28.90
CA GLU A 89 -20.05 -8.37 -28.67
C GLU A 89 -19.75 -9.12 -27.37
N TYR A 90 -18.55 -8.92 -26.80
CA TYR A 90 -18.17 -9.46 -25.50
C TYR A 90 -18.62 -8.57 -24.34
N VAL A 91 -19.02 -7.33 -24.63
CA VAL A 91 -19.46 -6.31 -23.68
C VAL A 91 -20.99 -6.22 -23.73
N ASP A 92 -21.66 -7.01 -22.90
CA ASP A 92 -23.11 -7.22 -22.95
C ASP A 92 -23.94 -6.19 -22.15
N GLY A 93 -23.30 -5.20 -21.55
CA GLY A 93 -23.95 -4.22 -20.68
C GLY A 93 -24.29 -4.72 -19.27
N LYS A 94 -24.06 -6.00 -18.97
CA LYS A 94 -24.45 -6.65 -17.71
C LYS A 94 -23.26 -7.15 -16.90
N ARG A 95 -22.27 -7.77 -17.56
CA ARG A 95 -21.15 -8.47 -16.93
C ARG A 95 -19.82 -7.75 -17.20
N PRO A 96 -18.93 -7.59 -16.20
CA PRO A 96 -17.58 -7.14 -16.43
C PRO A 96 -16.78 -8.14 -17.28
N VAL A 97 -15.76 -7.64 -17.98
CA VAL A 97 -14.95 -8.43 -18.90
C VAL A 97 -13.48 -8.39 -18.48
N VAL A 98 -12.85 -9.54 -18.31
CA VAL A 98 -11.40 -9.66 -18.12
C VAL A 98 -10.75 -9.77 -19.50
N LEU A 99 -10.01 -8.74 -19.89
CA LEU A 99 -9.25 -8.66 -21.13
C LEU A 99 -7.79 -9.05 -20.89
N ILE A 100 -7.30 -10.01 -21.66
CA ILE A 100 -5.94 -10.53 -21.58
C ILE A 100 -5.28 -10.41 -22.94
N PHE A 101 -4.10 -9.80 -23.01
CA PHE A 101 -3.28 -9.78 -24.22
C PHE A 101 -2.20 -10.86 -24.10
N ALA A 102 -2.26 -11.86 -24.97
CA ALA A 102 -1.33 -12.98 -24.98
C ALA A 102 -1.34 -13.64 -26.35
N TYR A 103 -0.17 -14.02 -26.87
CA TYR A 103 -0.03 -14.73 -28.14
C TYR A 103 0.45 -16.16 -27.90
N PHE A 104 0.01 -17.08 -28.75
CA PHE A 104 0.05 -18.52 -28.47
C PHE A 104 1.41 -19.16 -28.79
N THR A 105 2.18 -18.53 -29.68
CA THR A 105 3.54 -18.96 -30.04
C THR A 105 4.62 -18.48 -29.06
N CYS A 106 4.25 -17.78 -27.98
CA CYS A 106 5.21 -17.33 -26.98
C CYS A 106 5.75 -18.51 -26.16
N PRO A 107 7.06 -18.82 -26.21
CA PRO A 107 7.59 -20.01 -25.54
C PRO A 107 7.73 -19.87 -24.02
N MET A 108 7.52 -18.66 -23.46
CA MET A 108 7.96 -18.35 -22.08
C MET A 108 6.83 -17.75 -21.23
N VAL A 109 6.44 -16.51 -21.49
CA VAL A 109 5.70 -15.71 -20.50
C VAL A 109 4.18 -15.74 -20.70
N CYS A 110 3.69 -15.74 -21.94
CA CYS A 110 2.24 -15.73 -22.19
C CYS A 110 1.51 -16.95 -21.61
N PRO A 111 2.03 -18.19 -21.73
CA PRO A 111 1.41 -19.35 -21.09
C PRO A 111 1.29 -19.20 -19.56
N LEU A 112 2.29 -18.58 -18.91
CA LEU A 112 2.28 -18.34 -17.47
C LEU A 112 1.16 -17.36 -17.07
N VAL A 113 1.02 -16.24 -17.81
CA VAL A 113 -0.04 -15.25 -17.55
C VAL A 113 -1.42 -15.87 -17.69
N LEU A 114 -1.64 -16.61 -18.77
CA LEU A 114 -2.93 -17.25 -19.01
C LEU A 114 -3.21 -18.37 -18.00
N ASN A 115 -2.19 -19.14 -17.57
CA ASN A 115 -2.33 -20.17 -16.53
C ASN A 115 -2.66 -19.54 -15.18
N ALA A 116 -1.99 -18.43 -14.84
CA ALA A 116 -2.29 -17.68 -13.63
C ALA A 116 -3.73 -17.12 -13.65
N ALA A 117 -4.21 -16.65 -14.80
CA ALA A 117 -5.60 -16.22 -14.96
C ALA A 117 -6.57 -17.39 -14.76
N GLN A 118 -6.32 -18.54 -15.39
CA GLN A 118 -7.12 -19.76 -15.23
C GLN A 118 -7.15 -20.23 -13.76
N ASP A 119 -6.01 -20.21 -13.07
CA ASP A 119 -5.89 -20.56 -11.66
C ASP A 119 -6.66 -19.60 -10.76
N ALA A 120 -6.61 -18.29 -11.06
CA ALA A 120 -7.38 -17.30 -10.33
C ALA A 120 -8.88 -17.50 -10.56
N PHE A 121 -9.33 -17.72 -11.79
CA PHE A 121 -10.72 -18.03 -12.14
C PHE A 121 -11.23 -19.29 -11.41
N ARG A 122 -10.40 -20.34 -11.31
CA ARG A 122 -10.76 -21.58 -10.60
C ARG A 122 -10.92 -21.39 -9.09
N LYS A 123 -10.14 -20.49 -8.49
CA LYS A 123 -10.10 -20.26 -7.03
C LYS A 123 -11.09 -19.19 -6.55
N MET A 124 -11.69 -18.45 -7.46
CA MET A 124 -12.73 -17.48 -7.12
C MET A 124 -14.09 -18.16 -6.93
N ASP A 125 -14.94 -17.49 -6.14
CA ASP A 125 -16.35 -17.82 -5.92
C ASP A 125 -17.28 -17.25 -6.99
N LEU A 126 -16.73 -16.65 -8.06
CA LEU A 126 -17.49 -16.08 -9.17
C LEU A 126 -17.57 -17.07 -10.35
N VAL A 127 -18.72 -17.14 -10.99
CA VAL A 127 -18.96 -18.06 -12.12
C VAL A 127 -18.62 -17.40 -13.46
N LEU A 128 -17.58 -17.92 -14.11
CA LEU A 128 -17.15 -17.49 -15.45
C LEU A 128 -18.21 -17.80 -16.51
N GLY A 129 -18.72 -16.75 -17.12
CA GLY A 129 -19.81 -16.74 -18.10
C GLY A 129 -21.09 -16.14 -17.54
N GLU A 130 -21.39 -16.35 -16.26
CA GLU A 130 -22.64 -15.89 -15.63
C GLU A 130 -22.47 -14.54 -14.93
N GLU A 131 -21.36 -14.36 -14.20
CA GLU A 131 -21.08 -13.15 -13.42
C GLU A 131 -20.03 -12.25 -14.09
N TYR A 132 -19.10 -12.84 -14.85
CA TYR A 132 -18.09 -12.12 -15.62
C TYR A 132 -17.67 -12.93 -16.85
N ARG A 133 -17.07 -12.27 -17.83
CA ARG A 133 -16.55 -12.93 -19.05
C ARG A 133 -15.05 -12.72 -19.16
N ALA A 134 -14.35 -13.61 -19.85
CA ALA A 134 -12.94 -13.45 -20.18
C ALA A 134 -12.75 -13.43 -21.70
N VAL A 135 -11.84 -12.59 -22.17
CA VAL A 135 -11.46 -12.50 -23.59
C VAL A 135 -9.95 -12.40 -23.67
N THR A 136 -9.33 -13.36 -24.33
CA THR A 136 -7.91 -13.29 -24.69
C THR A 136 -7.79 -12.79 -26.12
N VAL A 137 -6.94 -11.79 -26.35
CA VAL A 137 -6.62 -11.28 -27.68
C VAL A 137 -5.16 -11.58 -27.97
N SER A 138 -4.90 -12.35 -29.03
CA SER A 138 -3.55 -12.46 -29.56
C SER A 138 -3.13 -11.17 -30.23
N PHE A 139 -1.95 -10.70 -29.84
CA PHE A 139 -1.30 -9.57 -30.49
C PHE A 139 -0.27 -10.00 -31.54
N ASP A 140 -0.12 -11.32 -31.77
CA ASP A 140 0.62 -11.85 -32.92
C ASP A 140 -0.35 -12.17 -34.06
N HIS A 141 -0.25 -11.40 -35.13
CA HIS A 141 -1.04 -11.59 -36.35
C HIS A 141 -0.74 -12.90 -37.10
N HIS A 142 0.33 -13.62 -36.74
CA HIS A 142 0.60 -14.96 -37.29
C HIS A 142 -0.15 -16.07 -36.56
N ASP A 143 -0.81 -15.78 -35.43
CA ASP A 143 -1.63 -16.78 -34.76
C ASP A 143 -2.89 -17.10 -35.57
N THR A 144 -3.18 -18.40 -35.68
CA THR A 144 -4.30 -18.90 -36.48
C THR A 144 -5.52 -19.17 -35.62
N VAL A 145 -6.69 -19.26 -36.27
CA VAL A 145 -7.95 -19.66 -35.62
C VAL A 145 -7.82 -21.03 -34.95
N ASP A 146 -7.11 -21.97 -35.56
CA ASP A 146 -6.94 -23.32 -34.98
C ASP A 146 -6.15 -23.28 -33.67
N LYS A 147 -5.09 -22.47 -33.59
CA LYS A 147 -4.35 -22.24 -32.33
C LYS A 147 -5.20 -21.53 -31.30
N ALA A 148 -6.00 -20.54 -31.71
CA ALA A 148 -6.94 -19.87 -30.82
C ALA A 148 -7.96 -20.85 -30.22
N ARG A 149 -8.45 -21.80 -31.02
CA ARG A 149 -9.36 -22.87 -30.59
C ARG A 149 -8.70 -23.82 -29.60
N GLU A 150 -7.50 -24.31 -29.93
CA GLU A 150 -6.71 -25.16 -29.03
C GLU A 150 -6.49 -24.46 -27.68
N GLU A 151 -6.05 -23.20 -27.71
CA GLU A 151 -5.78 -22.42 -26.50
C GLU A 151 -7.04 -22.22 -25.65
N ARG A 152 -8.17 -21.91 -26.28
CA ARG A 152 -9.46 -21.76 -25.61
C ARG A 152 -9.89 -23.05 -24.93
N ASP A 153 -9.80 -24.17 -25.64
CA ASP A 153 -10.27 -25.46 -25.15
C ASP A 153 -9.37 -25.94 -24.00
N LEU A 154 -8.05 -25.73 -24.08
CA LEU A 154 -7.11 -25.94 -22.98
C LEU A 154 -7.46 -25.09 -21.74
N ARG A 155 -7.90 -23.83 -21.94
CA ARG A 155 -8.26 -22.92 -20.84
C ARG A 155 -9.57 -23.30 -20.18
N LEU A 156 -10.52 -23.81 -20.93
CA LEU A 156 -11.81 -24.22 -20.40
C LEU A 156 -11.77 -25.61 -19.74
N PHE A 157 -10.85 -26.48 -20.14
CA PHE A 157 -10.76 -27.86 -19.65
C PHE A 157 -10.67 -27.99 -18.12
N SER A 158 -9.84 -27.14 -17.47
CA SER A 158 -9.62 -27.18 -16.02
C SER A 158 -10.54 -26.26 -15.22
N LEU A 159 -11.51 -25.61 -15.87
CA LEU A 159 -12.50 -24.76 -15.21
C LEU A 159 -13.79 -25.55 -14.95
N PRO A 160 -14.60 -25.14 -13.95
CA PRO A 160 -15.91 -25.76 -13.73
C PRO A 160 -16.71 -25.84 -15.03
N LYS A 161 -17.36 -26.98 -15.25
CA LYS A 161 -18.26 -27.16 -16.40
C LYS A 161 -19.43 -26.18 -16.28
N SER A 162 -19.90 -25.69 -17.42
CA SER A 162 -21.02 -24.78 -17.53
C SER A 162 -21.74 -25.09 -18.84
N ASP A 163 -23.06 -24.96 -18.83
CA ASP A 163 -23.90 -25.16 -20.02
C ASP A 163 -23.78 -23.99 -21.02
N LEU A 164 -23.14 -22.89 -20.62
CA LEU A 164 -22.87 -21.77 -21.49
C LEU A 164 -21.82 -22.13 -22.55
N PRO A 165 -22.01 -21.68 -23.80
CA PRO A 165 -21.05 -21.95 -24.87
C PRO A 165 -19.69 -21.31 -24.55
N PRO A 166 -18.56 -21.89 -25.02
CA PRO A 166 -17.20 -21.39 -24.77
C PRO A 166 -17.05 -19.87 -24.96
N LYS A 167 -17.56 -19.34 -26.09
CA LYS A 167 -17.53 -17.91 -26.45
C LYS A 167 -18.22 -16.99 -25.44
N GLN A 168 -19.14 -17.51 -24.62
CA GLN A 168 -19.81 -16.75 -23.57
C GLN A 168 -19.03 -16.72 -22.26
N ARG A 169 -18.06 -17.62 -22.08
CA ARG A 169 -17.27 -17.77 -20.87
C ARG A 169 -15.88 -17.17 -21.04
N TRP A 170 -15.07 -17.82 -21.86
CA TRP A 170 -13.72 -17.40 -22.20
C TRP A 170 -13.53 -17.62 -23.69
N ASP A 171 -13.44 -16.53 -24.45
CA ASP A 171 -13.13 -16.60 -25.87
C ASP A 171 -11.70 -16.15 -26.17
N VAL A 172 -11.19 -16.60 -27.30
CA VAL A 172 -9.85 -16.30 -27.77
C VAL A 172 -9.94 -15.72 -29.18
N LEU A 173 -9.32 -14.57 -29.37
CA LEU A 173 -9.41 -13.74 -30.56
C LEU A 173 -8.06 -13.64 -31.26
N VAL A 174 -8.10 -13.72 -32.59
CA VAL A 174 -6.99 -13.39 -33.50
C VAL A 174 -7.45 -12.30 -34.46
N GLY A 175 -6.53 -11.53 -35.03
CA GLY A 175 -6.92 -10.46 -35.93
C GLY A 175 -5.75 -9.76 -36.62
N GLU A 176 -6.11 -8.77 -37.42
CA GLU A 176 -5.13 -7.97 -38.16
C GLU A 176 -4.37 -7.01 -37.23
N PRO A 177 -3.09 -6.69 -37.53
CA PRO A 177 -2.28 -5.81 -36.69
C PRO A 177 -2.93 -4.45 -36.38
N ALA A 178 -3.69 -3.89 -37.33
CA ALA A 178 -4.36 -2.61 -37.15
C ALA A 178 -5.45 -2.65 -36.08
N GLU A 179 -6.29 -3.69 -36.10
CA GLU A 179 -7.39 -3.89 -35.15
C GLU A 179 -6.86 -4.25 -33.75
N ILE A 180 -5.82 -5.09 -33.69
CA ILE A 180 -5.10 -5.40 -32.44
C ILE A 180 -4.56 -4.11 -31.82
N ARG A 181 -3.82 -3.29 -32.57
CA ARG A 181 -3.25 -2.04 -32.06
C ARG A 181 -4.33 -1.04 -31.65
N LYS A 182 -5.43 -0.98 -32.37
CA LYS A 182 -6.59 -0.13 -32.03
C LYS A 182 -7.15 -0.49 -30.65
N LEU A 183 -7.42 -1.77 -30.40
CA LEU A 183 -7.89 -2.22 -29.09
C LEU A 183 -6.81 -2.03 -28.02
N ALA A 184 -5.59 -2.48 -28.25
CA ALA A 184 -4.49 -2.40 -27.30
C ALA A 184 -4.20 -0.95 -26.87
N SER A 185 -4.11 -0.02 -27.82
CA SER A 185 -3.87 1.39 -27.52
C SER A 185 -5.03 2.06 -26.79
N SER A 186 -6.29 1.66 -27.04
CA SER A 186 -7.47 2.18 -26.33
C SER A 186 -7.43 1.87 -24.83
N VAL A 187 -6.96 0.67 -24.47
CA VAL A 187 -6.82 0.20 -23.08
C VAL A 187 -5.40 0.37 -22.52
N GLY A 188 -4.51 1.04 -23.25
CA GLY A 188 -3.17 1.37 -22.77
C GLY A 188 -2.19 0.19 -22.73
N PHE A 189 -2.45 -0.88 -23.47
CA PHE A 189 -1.52 -1.98 -23.66
C PHE A 189 -0.58 -1.68 -24.84
N GLY A 190 0.72 -1.55 -24.55
CA GLY A 190 1.76 -1.33 -25.54
C GLY A 190 2.59 -2.58 -25.80
N PHE A 191 2.88 -2.85 -27.07
CA PHE A 191 3.73 -3.96 -27.49
C PHE A 191 4.52 -3.60 -28.74
N ASN A 192 5.76 -4.08 -28.82
CA ASN A 192 6.66 -3.86 -29.95
C ASN A 192 7.26 -5.18 -30.41
N TYR A 193 7.33 -5.39 -31.72
CA TYR A 193 8.00 -6.55 -32.30
C TYR A 193 9.51 -6.34 -32.30
N LEU A 194 10.26 -7.39 -31.95
CA LEU A 194 11.72 -7.47 -32.02
C LEU A 194 12.11 -8.38 -33.19
N PRO A 195 12.50 -7.82 -34.36
CA PRO A 195 12.84 -8.62 -35.53
C PRO A 195 13.98 -9.61 -35.28
N LYS A 196 14.98 -9.21 -34.47
CA LYS A 196 16.15 -10.05 -34.15
C LYS A 196 15.79 -11.27 -33.31
N ALA A 197 14.85 -11.11 -32.38
CA ALA A 197 14.42 -12.18 -31.48
C ALA A 197 13.20 -12.94 -32.02
N LYS A 198 12.57 -12.46 -33.10
CA LYS A 198 11.27 -12.94 -33.61
C LYS A 198 10.21 -13.05 -32.51
N GLN A 199 10.19 -12.06 -31.62
CA GLN A 199 9.38 -12.03 -30.40
C GLN A 199 8.84 -10.62 -30.17
N PHE A 200 7.88 -10.49 -29.25
CA PHE A 200 7.35 -9.20 -28.85
C PHE A 200 7.81 -8.82 -27.45
N VAL A 201 8.14 -7.55 -27.24
CA VAL A 201 8.22 -6.95 -25.91
C VAL A 201 6.85 -6.40 -25.58
N HIS A 202 6.35 -6.73 -24.39
CA HIS A 202 5.08 -6.23 -23.87
C HIS A 202 5.10 -6.26 -22.33
N GLY A 203 4.17 -5.52 -21.72
CA GLY A 203 3.89 -5.65 -20.29
C GLY A 203 3.11 -6.93 -19.98
N THR A 204 3.17 -7.39 -18.73
CA THR A 204 2.38 -8.54 -18.25
C THR A 204 1.29 -8.09 -17.29
N GLY A 205 0.08 -8.59 -17.50
CA GLY A 205 -1.06 -8.32 -16.65
C GLY A 205 -2.39 -8.61 -17.34
N ILE A 206 -3.46 -8.46 -16.58
CA ILE A 206 -4.85 -8.53 -17.05
C ILE A 206 -5.54 -7.19 -16.82
N ILE A 207 -6.47 -6.86 -17.71
CA ILE A 207 -7.23 -5.61 -17.67
C ILE A 207 -8.67 -5.97 -17.37
N VAL A 208 -9.28 -5.35 -16.37
CA VAL A 208 -10.68 -5.56 -16.04
C VAL A 208 -11.50 -4.40 -16.60
N LEU A 209 -12.48 -4.73 -17.44
CA LEU A 209 -13.41 -3.79 -18.05
C LEU A 209 -14.77 -3.85 -17.35
N THR A 210 -15.45 -2.71 -17.29
CA THR A 210 -16.85 -2.62 -16.86
C THR A 210 -17.78 -3.29 -17.87
N PRO A 211 -19.06 -3.54 -17.53
CA PRO A 211 -20.06 -4.01 -18.48
C PRO A 211 -20.29 -3.08 -19.68
N LYS A 212 -19.82 -1.83 -19.62
CA LYS A 212 -19.85 -0.87 -20.74
C LYS A 212 -18.56 -0.86 -21.56
N GLY A 213 -17.56 -1.64 -21.17
CA GLY A 213 -16.27 -1.73 -21.85
C GLY A 213 -15.29 -0.61 -21.47
N GLU A 214 -15.54 0.08 -20.36
CA GLU A 214 -14.59 1.06 -19.81
C GLU A 214 -13.55 0.34 -18.96
N VAL A 215 -12.30 0.79 -19.00
CA VAL A 215 -11.23 0.21 -18.18
C VAL A 215 -11.47 0.52 -16.71
N SER A 216 -11.69 -0.51 -15.89
CA SER A 216 -11.88 -0.39 -14.45
C SER A 216 -10.56 -0.53 -13.69
N ASN A 217 -9.85 -1.65 -13.87
CA ASN A 217 -8.66 -1.99 -13.09
C ASN A 217 -7.58 -2.67 -13.94
N TYR A 218 -6.33 -2.57 -13.48
CA TYR A 218 -5.19 -3.31 -14.02
C TYR A 218 -4.61 -4.19 -12.92
N LEU A 219 -4.39 -5.47 -13.24
CA LEU A 219 -3.66 -6.38 -12.35
C LEU A 219 -2.39 -6.78 -13.09
N TYR A 220 -1.24 -6.38 -12.55
CA TYR A 220 0.06 -6.58 -13.18
C TYR A 220 0.69 -7.93 -12.83
N GLY A 221 1.61 -8.37 -13.68
CA GLY A 221 2.49 -9.51 -13.41
C GLY A 221 2.00 -10.82 -14.02
N VAL A 222 2.46 -11.93 -13.44
CA VAL A 222 2.25 -13.31 -13.93
C VAL A 222 1.57 -14.19 -12.89
N SER A 223 0.98 -13.58 -11.87
CA SER A 223 0.25 -14.25 -10.78
C SER A 223 -0.86 -13.30 -10.31
N PHE A 224 -2.09 -13.79 -10.22
CA PHE A 224 -3.24 -12.96 -9.83
C PHE A 224 -3.85 -13.50 -8.55
N ASP A 225 -3.90 -12.67 -7.51
CA ASP A 225 -4.57 -13.03 -6.27
C ASP A 225 -6.09 -13.13 -6.51
N PRO A 226 -6.75 -14.27 -6.20
CA PRO A 226 -8.17 -14.45 -6.45
C PRO A 226 -9.05 -13.42 -5.74
N LYS A 227 -8.67 -12.96 -4.54
CA LYS A 227 -9.46 -11.97 -3.79
C LYS A 227 -9.33 -10.60 -4.44
N GLN A 228 -8.13 -10.22 -4.89
CA GLN A 228 -7.93 -8.97 -5.61
C GLN A 228 -8.70 -8.94 -6.93
N LEU A 229 -8.63 -10.02 -7.72
CA LEU A 229 -9.38 -10.12 -8.97
C LEU A 229 -10.89 -10.07 -8.75
N ARG A 230 -11.39 -10.79 -7.75
CA ARG A 230 -12.80 -10.76 -7.35
C ARG A 230 -13.26 -9.35 -7.00
N LEU A 231 -12.50 -8.61 -6.19
CA LEU A 231 -12.82 -7.23 -5.83
C LEU A 231 -12.83 -6.32 -7.07
N ALA A 232 -11.86 -6.48 -7.97
CA ALA A 232 -11.79 -5.72 -9.22
C ALA A 232 -13.01 -6.00 -10.12
N LEU A 233 -13.47 -7.26 -10.20
CA LEU A 233 -14.67 -7.63 -10.95
C LEU A 233 -15.94 -7.06 -10.32
N LEU A 234 -16.07 -7.10 -8.99
CA LEU A 234 -17.23 -6.53 -8.29
C LEU A 234 -17.31 -5.01 -8.43
N ASP A 235 -16.18 -4.31 -8.38
CA ASP A 235 -16.13 -2.87 -8.63
C ASP A 235 -16.47 -2.57 -10.10
N ALA A 236 -15.91 -3.32 -11.05
CA ALA A 236 -16.20 -3.17 -12.47
C ALA A 236 -17.67 -3.45 -12.80
N GLY A 237 -18.28 -4.47 -12.19
CA GLY A 237 -19.70 -4.82 -12.36
C GLY A 237 -20.64 -3.72 -11.86
N LYS A 238 -20.22 -2.92 -10.87
CA LYS A 238 -20.94 -1.71 -10.44
C LYS A 238 -20.67 -0.48 -11.32
N GLY A 239 -19.93 -0.65 -12.42
CA GLY A 239 -19.51 0.44 -13.29
C GLY A 239 -18.47 1.37 -12.66
N LYS A 240 -17.78 0.94 -11.59
CA LYS A 240 -16.74 1.75 -10.98
C LYS A 240 -15.46 1.67 -11.78
N VAL A 241 -14.87 2.83 -12.00
CA VAL A 241 -13.56 2.99 -12.60
C VAL A 241 -12.55 3.22 -11.49
N GLY A 242 -11.59 2.30 -11.34
CA GLY A 242 -10.63 2.26 -10.24
C GLY A 242 -11.18 1.58 -8.98
N SER A 243 -10.28 0.91 -8.26
CA SER A 243 -10.57 0.25 -6.99
C SER A 243 -10.68 1.26 -5.85
N ILE A 244 -11.57 1.01 -4.88
CA ILE A 244 -11.59 1.74 -3.61
C ILE A 244 -10.23 1.59 -2.89
N PHE A 245 -9.60 0.42 -3.02
CA PHE A 245 -8.29 0.14 -2.44
C PHE A 245 -7.18 0.95 -3.11
N ASP A 246 -7.24 1.23 -4.40
CA ASP A 246 -6.25 2.11 -5.04
C ASP A 246 -6.31 3.53 -4.45
N ARG A 247 -7.47 4.00 -3.98
CA ARG A 247 -7.61 5.33 -3.37
C ARG A 247 -7.03 5.41 -1.95
N ILE A 248 -7.05 4.30 -1.22
CA ILE A 248 -6.47 4.18 0.12
C ILE A 248 -4.97 3.84 0.02
N VAL A 249 -4.62 2.96 -0.91
CA VAL A 249 -3.23 2.61 -1.23
C VAL A 249 -2.52 3.80 -1.85
N LEU A 250 -3.12 4.65 -2.69
CA LEU A 250 -2.48 5.91 -3.13
C LEU A 250 -2.17 6.87 -1.97
N PHE A 251 -2.84 6.73 -0.83
CA PHE A 251 -2.51 7.51 0.38
C PHE A 251 -1.29 6.94 1.12
N CYS A 252 -0.92 5.67 0.86
CA CYS A 252 0.16 4.96 1.56
C CYS A 252 1.26 4.35 0.66
N HIS A 253 1.10 4.30 -0.66
CA HIS A 253 2.06 3.86 -1.66
C HIS A 253 2.56 5.05 -2.45
N VAL A 254 3.62 5.64 -1.91
CA VAL A 254 4.47 6.60 -2.59
C VAL A 254 5.38 5.81 -3.52
N TYR A 255 4.85 5.30 -4.63
CA TYR A 255 5.70 4.67 -5.64
C TYR A 255 5.15 4.89 -7.04
N ASN A 256 5.79 5.81 -7.77
CA ASN A 256 5.65 5.91 -9.22
C ASN A 256 6.75 5.04 -9.87
N PRO A 257 6.41 3.87 -10.43
CA PRO A 257 7.39 2.95 -11.02
C PRO A 257 8.09 3.48 -12.28
N GLN A 258 7.61 4.58 -12.88
CA GLN A 258 8.23 5.14 -14.09
C GLN A 258 9.32 6.20 -13.84
N SER A 259 9.34 6.85 -12.68
CA SER A 259 10.29 7.94 -12.38
C SER A 259 11.34 7.59 -11.34
N GLY A 260 11.22 6.44 -10.66
CA GLY A 260 12.16 6.02 -9.61
C GLY A 260 12.24 7.01 -8.42
N SER A 261 11.31 7.95 -8.31
CA SER A 261 11.35 9.04 -7.34
C SER A 261 10.18 8.96 -6.38
N TYR A 262 10.51 8.90 -5.08
CA TYR A 262 9.56 9.11 -4.01
C TYR A 262 9.11 10.57 -4.03
N SER A 263 7.79 10.81 -4.00
CA SER A 263 7.26 12.16 -3.94
C SER A 263 7.69 12.81 -2.63
N LEU A 264 8.55 13.83 -2.70
CA LEU A 264 9.02 14.66 -1.59
C LEU A 264 7.87 15.17 -0.69
N GLN A 265 6.64 15.21 -1.20
CA GLN A 265 5.45 15.61 -0.44
C GLN A 265 5.08 14.64 0.70
N ALA A 266 5.18 13.32 0.52
CA ALA A 266 4.76 12.36 1.54
C ALA A 266 5.67 12.36 2.77
N PHE A 267 6.99 12.50 2.56
CA PHE A 267 7.94 12.70 3.64
C PHE A 267 7.67 13.98 4.42
N ARG A 268 7.29 15.08 3.74
CA ARG A 268 6.91 16.34 4.41
C ARG A 268 5.66 16.18 5.27
N VAL A 269 4.64 15.45 4.80
CA VAL A 269 3.42 15.20 5.58
C VAL A 269 3.71 14.37 6.83
N MET A 270 4.50 13.30 6.70
CA MET A 270 4.93 12.49 7.86
C MET A 270 5.78 13.30 8.85
N GLN A 271 6.68 14.16 8.36
CA GLN A 271 7.48 15.06 9.19
C GLN A 271 6.60 16.05 9.95
N VAL A 272 5.61 16.66 9.29
CA VAL A 272 4.66 17.58 9.94
C VAL A 272 3.83 16.85 10.99
N ALA A 273 3.29 15.67 10.68
CA ALA A 273 2.54 14.85 11.64
C ALA A 273 3.38 14.45 12.86
N GLY A 274 4.65 14.11 12.65
CA GLY A 274 5.61 13.82 13.71
C GLY A 274 5.85 15.04 14.62
N VAL A 275 6.10 16.21 14.04
CA VAL A 275 6.29 17.46 14.79
C VAL A 275 5.05 17.82 15.61
N VAL A 276 3.85 17.71 15.02
CA VAL A 276 2.58 17.97 15.72
C VAL A 276 2.39 17.03 16.89
N THR A 277 2.72 15.74 16.73
CA THR A 277 2.59 14.73 17.80
C THR A 277 3.54 15.03 18.97
N VAL A 278 4.81 15.35 18.67
CA VAL A 278 5.80 15.72 19.70
C VAL A 278 5.39 17.02 20.40
N ALA A 279 4.88 18.01 19.67
CA ALA A 279 4.40 19.26 20.26
C ALA A 279 3.18 19.05 21.17
N ALA A 280 2.25 18.18 20.77
CA ALA A 280 1.08 17.82 21.59
C ALA A 280 1.48 17.09 22.88
N LEU A 281 2.39 16.12 22.81
CA LEU A 281 2.93 15.43 23.98
C LEU A 281 3.73 16.38 24.89
N GLY A 282 4.59 17.21 24.30
CA GLY A 282 5.40 18.18 25.04
C GLY A 282 4.57 19.23 25.76
N SER A 283 3.50 19.73 25.12
CA SER A 283 2.56 20.67 25.74
C SER A 283 1.76 20.03 26.86
N LEU A 284 1.26 18.80 26.67
CA LEU A 284 0.54 18.06 27.73
C LEU A 284 1.41 17.84 28.96
N LEU A 285 2.65 17.37 28.76
CA LEU A 285 3.62 17.18 29.85
C LEU A 285 3.99 18.53 30.49
N GLY A 286 4.17 19.59 29.70
CA GLY A 286 4.45 20.94 30.18
C GLY A 286 3.36 21.48 31.10
N VAL A 287 2.08 21.30 30.74
CA VAL A 287 0.93 21.69 31.58
C VAL A 287 0.91 20.89 32.88
N PHE A 288 1.18 19.58 32.81
CA PHE A 288 1.23 18.73 34.00
C PHE A 288 2.33 19.17 34.99
N PHE A 289 3.55 19.40 34.50
CA PHE A 289 4.66 19.86 35.34
C PHE A 289 4.47 21.30 35.85
N ALA A 290 3.87 22.20 35.06
CA ALA A 290 3.53 23.54 35.51
C ALA A 290 2.48 23.52 36.63
N GLY A 291 1.47 22.66 36.50
CA GLY A 291 0.47 22.42 37.55
C GLY A 291 1.10 21.93 38.86
N GLU A 292 2.00 20.94 38.78
CA GLU A 292 2.68 20.39 39.95
C GLU A 292 3.57 21.45 40.64
N ARG A 293 4.28 22.28 39.86
CA ARG A 293 5.08 23.39 40.41
C ARG A 293 4.22 24.45 41.10
N MET A 294 3.04 24.76 40.57
CA MET A 294 2.11 25.71 41.19
C MET A 294 1.52 25.17 42.49
N VAL A 295 1.15 23.88 42.53
CA VAL A 295 0.65 23.23 43.75
C VAL A 295 1.74 23.17 44.82
N ARG A 296 2.99 22.81 44.46
CA ARG A 296 4.13 22.84 45.38
C ARG A 296 4.39 24.25 45.94
N LYS A 297 4.36 25.30 45.11
CA LYS A 297 4.54 26.70 45.56
C LYS A 297 3.41 27.18 46.48
N ARG A 298 2.16 26.75 46.25
CA ARG A 298 1.05 27.08 47.14
C ARG A 298 1.19 26.38 48.48
N ARG A 299 1.56 25.10 48.48
CA ARG A 299 1.78 24.32 49.71
C ARG A 299 2.91 24.91 50.57
N SER A 300 4.04 25.29 49.96
CA SER A 300 5.13 25.93 50.69
C SER A 300 4.76 27.31 51.24
N ARG A 301 3.85 28.03 50.56
CA ARG A 301 3.35 29.34 51.03
C ARG A 301 2.41 29.20 52.22
N CYS A 302 1.52 28.19 52.23
CA CYS A 302 0.68 27.87 53.38
C CYS A 302 1.51 27.40 54.59
N GLU A 303 2.47 26.51 54.36
CA GLU A 303 3.37 26.01 55.41
C GLU A 303 4.20 27.13 56.05
N ASN A 304 4.68 28.09 55.25
CA ASN A 304 5.38 29.27 55.76
C ASN A 304 4.45 30.24 56.51
N ALA A 305 3.18 30.35 56.10
CA ALA A 305 2.19 31.18 56.78
C ALA A 305 1.82 30.61 58.15
N ASP A 306 1.59 29.29 58.23
CA ASP A 306 1.31 28.59 59.48
C ASP A 306 2.50 28.67 60.46
N ALA A 307 3.74 28.53 59.94
CA ALA A 307 4.96 28.66 60.73
C ALA A 307 5.22 30.10 61.23
N ALA A 308 4.73 31.12 60.50
CA ALA A 308 4.78 32.51 60.97
C ALA A 308 3.75 32.75 62.08
N GLN A 309 2.54 32.22 61.93
CA GLN A 309 1.46 32.37 62.90
C GLN A 309 1.74 31.65 64.22
N GLY A 310 2.37 30.47 64.17
CA GLY A 310 2.84 29.74 65.36
C GLY A 310 3.89 30.49 66.18
N ARG A 311 4.83 31.19 65.53
CA ARG A 311 5.82 32.02 66.25
C ARG A 311 5.18 33.22 66.93
N VAL A 312 4.18 33.84 66.32
CA VAL A 312 3.46 34.98 66.91
C VAL A 312 2.67 34.55 68.15
N SER A 313 2.00 33.39 68.10
CA SER A 313 1.24 32.87 69.25
C SER A 313 2.16 32.45 70.40
N GLU A 314 3.33 31.89 70.10
CA GLU A 314 4.34 31.54 71.09
C GLU A 314 4.88 32.78 71.81
N ILE A 315 5.27 33.82 71.07
CA ILE A 315 5.72 35.11 71.64
C ILE A 315 4.60 35.75 72.49
N ALA A 316 3.35 35.73 72.03
CA ALA A 316 2.22 36.26 72.80
C ALA A 316 1.96 35.47 74.09
N SER A 317 2.21 34.15 74.10
CA SER A 317 2.09 33.32 75.29
C SER A 317 3.23 33.57 76.29
N GLN A 318 4.45 33.80 75.81
CA GLN A 318 5.60 34.14 76.65
C GLN A 318 5.40 35.50 77.31
N ARG A 319 4.87 36.48 76.57
CA ARG A 319 4.56 37.81 77.10
C ARG A 319 3.47 37.77 78.17
N ARG A 320 2.39 37.00 77.96
CA ARG A 320 1.37 36.78 79.00
C ARG A 320 1.92 36.14 80.27
N ARG A 321 2.82 35.15 80.15
CA ARG A 321 3.47 34.55 81.33
C ARG A 321 4.38 35.53 82.06
N ALA A 322 5.05 36.44 81.33
CA ALA A 322 5.86 37.48 81.94
C ALA A 322 4.99 38.51 82.68
N ASP A 323 3.84 38.89 82.12
CA ASP A 323 2.90 39.83 82.74
C ASP A 323 2.19 39.21 83.97
N GLU A 324 1.84 37.92 83.94
CA GLU A 324 1.27 37.20 85.10
C GLU A 324 2.27 37.07 86.25
N GLY A 325 3.56 36.88 85.96
CA GLY A 325 4.61 36.82 86.99
C GLY A 325 4.90 38.16 87.67
N ALA A 326 4.58 39.28 87.02
CA ALA A 326 4.81 40.63 87.55
C ALA A 326 3.71 41.11 88.52
N ASN A 327 2.54 40.47 88.54
CA ASN A 327 1.38 40.87 89.36
C ASN A 327 1.23 40.06 90.67
N THR A 328 2.23 39.24 91.01
CA THR A 328 2.28 38.39 92.21
C THR A 328 3.33 38.82 93.24
N GLN A 329 3.77 40.08 93.21
CA GLN A 329 4.63 40.69 94.24
C GLN A 329 3.86 41.68 95.11
#